data_AF-A0A3D9JSM4-F1
#
_entry.id   AF-A0A3D9JSM4-F1
#
_cell.length_a   1.000
_cell.length_b   1.000
_cell.length_c   1.000
_cell.angle_alpha   90.00
_cell.angle_beta   90.00
_cell.angle_gamma   90.00
#
_symmetry.space_group_name_H-M   'P 1'
#
loop_
_entity.id
_entity.type
_entity.pdbx_description
1 polymer ?
#
loop_
_entity_poly.entity_id
_entity_poly.type
_entity_poly.pdbx_seq_one_letter_code
_entity_poly.pdbx_strand_id
1 'polypeptide(L)'
;MKQKSAVWRALLYRETRIVMRSPQVLMFILLPILYAVIYNMIGQQMFTAVQVCISMALSICGVFVEALLIVAEKETNEWRTLNRAGVSLLTLLGCKTVVTVTISLLTVLTCSLITGYNFLQVVQLLIVLLPVLGAFISVGVIVGLTYNSMEEIVLTKLLPTLLIMVLVILPVLIPLQNNIWLLAWYKHYPTGILSAAMNVVAEKGSFGILAALALKACLWMVVVGGAGYGLVWRKQGR
;
A
#
# COMPACT_ATOMS: atom_id res chain seq x y z
N MET A 1 0.59 14.57 29.15
CA MET A 1 1.37 13.91 28.05
C MET A 1 1.50 12.39 28.21
N LYS A 2 1.83 11.84 29.39
CA LYS A 2 1.98 10.38 29.60
C LYS A 2 0.74 9.52 29.28
N GLN A 3 -0.47 10.05 29.52
CA GLN A 3 -1.71 9.32 29.27
C GLN A 3 -2.03 9.18 27.76
N LYS A 4 -1.82 10.24 26.95
CA LYS A 4 -2.01 10.18 25.50
C LYS A 4 -1.03 9.20 24.85
N SER A 5 0.24 9.18 25.25
CA SER A 5 1.22 8.22 24.69
C SER A 5 0.98 6.77 25.14
N ALA A 6 0.32 6.54 26.27
CA ALA A 6 -0.12 5.21 26.68
C ALA A 6 -1.27 4.68 25.81
N VAL A 7 -2.26 5.54 25.50
CA VAL A 7 -3.37 5.20 24.60
C VAL A 7 -2.88 4.85 23.19
N TRP A 8 -1.98 5.66 22.62
CA TRP A 8 -1.38 5.38 21.31
C TRP A 8 -0.67 4.02 21.27
N ARG A 9 0.14 3.70 22.29
CA ARG A 9 0.85 2.42 22.37
C ARG A 9 -0.10 1.23 22.50
N ALA A 10 -1.11 1.33 23.35
CA ALA A 10 -2.11 0.28 23.52
C ALA A 10 -2.88 0.03 22.22
N LEU A 11 -3.25 1.12 21.52
CA LEU A 11 -3.98 1.03 20.26
C LEU A 11 -3.11 0.43 19.15
N LEU A 12 -1.86 0.87 19.00
CA LEU A 12 -0.92 0.26 18.04
C LEU A 12 -0.69 -1.23 18.31
N TYR A 13 -0.52 -1.61 19.59
CA TYR A 13 -0.40 -3.03 19.97
C TYR A 13 -1.66 -3.83 19.61
N ARG A 14 -2.84 -3.25 19.78
CA ARG A 14 -4.10 -3.88 19.35
C ARG A 14 -4.15 -4.05 17.83
N GLU A 15 -3.92 -3.00 17.07
CA GLU A 15 -3.98 -3.03 15.60
C GLU A 15 -2.98 -4.03 15.02
N THR A 16 -1.73 -4.03 15.50
CA THR A 16 -0.72 -5.03 15.10
C THR A 16 -1.17 -6.46 15.43
N ARG A 17 -1.80 -6.69 16.59
CA ARG A 17 -2.31 -8.03 16.94
C ARG A 17 -3.46 -8.48 16.06
N ILE A 18 -4.30 -7.57 15.57
CA ILE A 18 -5.38 -7.90 14.61
C ILE A 18 -4.77 -8.42 13.31
N VAL A 19 -3.77 -7.71 12.76
CA VAL A 19 -3.06 -8.16 11.54
C VAL A 19 -2.38 -9.52 11.78
N MET A 20 -1.59 -9.64 12.85
CA MET A 20 -0.79 -10.84 13.12
C MET A 20 -1.62 -12.08 13.47
N ARG A 21 -2.89 -11.92 13.87
CA ARG A 21 -3.80 -13.03 14.15
C ARG A 21 -4.74 -13.36 12.98
N SER A 22 -4.75 -12.55 11.94
CA SER A 22 -5.56 -12.81 10.75
C SER A 22 -4.79 -13.72 9.78
N PRO A 23 -5.18 -15.01 9.63
CA PRO A 23 -4.49 -15.92 8.73
C PRO A 23 -4.60 -15.46 7.27
N GLN A 24 -5.71 -14.82 6.90
CA GLN A 24 -5.93 -14.27 5.56
C GLN A 24 -4.91 -13.17 5.26
N VAL A 25 -4.74 -12.21 6.17
CA VAL A 25 -3.77 -11.12 6.00
C VAL A 25 -2.35 -11.65 5.88
N LEU A 26 -1.97 -12.60 6.74
CA LEU A 26 -0.65 -13.22 6.69
C LEU A 26 -0.40 -13.96 5.37
N MET A 27 -1.39 -14.69 4.84
CA MET A 27 -1.27 -15.36 3.54
C MET A 27 -1.05 -14.36 2.40
N PHE A 28 -1.77 -13.24 2.39
CA PHE A 28 -1.60 -12.23 1.34
C PHE A 28 -0.25 -11.49 1.46
N ILE A 29 0.22 -11.16 2.66
CA ILE A 29 1.56 -10.57 2.86
C ILE A 29 2.68 -11.54 2.43
N LEU A 30 2.45 -12.85 2.57
CA LEU A 30 3.42 -13.86 2.14
C LEU A 30 3.55 -13.95 0.61
N LEU A 31 2.52 -13.61 -0.16
CA LEU A 31 2.56 -13.70 -1.63
C LEU A 31 3.73 -12.94 -2.28
N PRO A 32 3.95 -11.62 -2.05
CA PRO A 32 5.07 -10.91 -2.67
C PRO A 32 6.43 -11.50 -2.27
N ILE A 33 6.54 -12.05 -1.06
CA ILE A 33 7.74 -12.75 -0.59
C ILE A 33 7.94 -14.07 -1.36
N LEU A 34 6.87 -14.84 -1.54
CA LEU A 34 6.89 -16.08 -2.31
C LEU A 34 7.27 -15.82 -3.78
N TYR A 35 6.73 -14.76 -4.39
CA TYR A 35 7.15 -14.33 -5.74
C TYR A 35 8.62 -13.94 -5.79
N ALA A 36 9.13 -13.21 -4.78
CA ALA A 36 10.55 -12.87 -4.69
C ALA A 36 11.44 -14.12 -4.65
N VAL A 37 11.05 -15.15 -3.89
CA VAL A 37 11.77 -16.43 -3.83
C VAL A 37 11.74 -17.14 -5.19
N ILE A 38 10.58 -17.24 -5.82
CA ILE A 38 10.45 -17.88 -7.14
C ILE A 38 11.34 -17.20 -8.17
N TYR A 39 11.32 -15.87 -8.25
CA TYR A 39 12.16 -15.13 -9.20
C TYR A 39 13.65 -15.29 -8.92
N ASN A 40 14.05 -15.35 -7.64
CA ASN A 40 15.43 -15.66 -7.26
C ASN A 40 15.84 -17.07 -7.73
N MET A 41 14.97 -18.07 -7.54
CA MET A 41 15.24 -19.46 -7.95
C MET A 41 15.36 -19.65 -9.47
N ILE A 42 14.57 -18.91 -10.26
CA ILE A 42 14.63 -18.97 -11.73
C ILE A 42 15.89 -18.25 -12.26
N GLY A 43 16.67 -17.59 -11.38
CA GLY A 43 17.87 -16.85 -11.77
C GLY A 43 17.56 -15.57 -12.54
N GLN A 44 16.30 -15.14 -12.58
CA GLN A 44 15.90 -13.87 -13.18
C GLN A 44 16.07 -12.75 -12.15
N GLN A 45 17.29 -12.24 -12.03
CA GLN A 45 17.56 -10.94 -11.41
C GLN A 45 17.14 -9.79 -12.34
N MET A 46 15.99 -9.93 -13.01
CA MET A 46 15.47 -8.91 -13.89
C MET A 46 14.92 -7.77 -13.05
N PHE A 47 15.24 -6.54 -13.47
CA PHE A 47 14.66 -5.30 -12.93
C PHE A 47 13.13 -5.39 -12.79
N THR A 48 12.47 -6.05 -13.75
CA THR A 48 11.03 -6.29 -13.77
C THR A 48 10.56 -7.18 -12.61
N ALA A 49 11.30 -8.22 -12.23
CA ALA A 49 10.95 -9.11 -11.13
C ALA A 49 10.94 -8.38 -9.79
N VAL A 50 11.97 -7.57 -9.51
CA VAL A 50 12.04 -6.72 -8.32
C VAL A 50 10.87 -5.73 -8.31
N GLN A 51 10.61 -5.08 -9.45
CA GLN A 51 9.54 -4.11 -9.57
C GLN A 51 8.17 -4.73 -9.29
N VAL A 52 7.89 -5.93 -9.81
CA VAL A 52 6.65 -6.67 -9.57
C VAL A 52 6.50 -6.99 -8.09
N CYS A 53 7.55 -7.51 -7.44
CA CYS A 53 7.51 -7.88 -6.02
C CYS A 53 7.25 -6.66 -5.12
N ILE A 54 7.95 -5.53 -5.36
CA ILE A 54 7.75 -4.30 -4.58
C ILE A 54 6.35 -3.74 -4.83
N SER A 55 5.91 -3.67 -6.10
CA SER A 55 4.56 -3.18 -6.45
C SER A 55 3.47 -4.01 -5.79
N MET A 56 3.65 -5.33 -5.75
CA MET A 56 2.73 -6.28 -5.12
C MET A 56 2.73 -6.12 -3.59
N ALA A 57 3.90 -5.93 -2.97
CA ALA A 57 4.00 -5.64 -1.54
C ALA A 57 3.25 -4.36 -1.17
N LEU A 58 3.43 -3.29 -1.95
CA LEU A 58 2.76 -2.01 -1.71
C LEU A 58 1.25 -2.06 -1.95
N SER A 59 0.78 -2.79 -2.97
CA SER A 59 -0.66 -2.91 -3.24
C SER A 59 -1.37 -3.75 -2.19
N ILE A 60 -0.79 -4.90 -1.81
CA ILE A 60 -1.38 -5.78 -0.80
C ILE A 60 -1.37 -5.10 0.56
N CYS A 61 -0.21 -4.58 0.99
CA CYS A 61 -0.15 -3.95 2.31
C CYS A 61 -0.92 -2.63 2.31
N GLY A 62 -0.66 -1.74 1.35
CA GLY A 62 -1.28 -0.43 1.30
C GLY A 62 -2.78 -0.44 1.07
N VAL A 63 -3.31 -1.33 0.21
CA VAL A 63 -4.76 -1.37 -0.07
C VAL A 63 -5.46 -2.39 0.80
N PHE A 64 -5.04 -3.65 0.74
CA PHE A 64 -5.81 -4.73 1.35
C PHE A 64 -5.71 -4.72 2.88
N VAL A 65 -4.50 -4.63 3.44
CA VAL A 65 -4.33 -4.61 4.91
C VAL A 65 -5.02 -3.40 5.51
N GLU A 66 -4.86 -2.22 4.91
CA GLU A 66 -5.55 -1.00 5.36
C GLU A 66 -7.08 -1.14 5.29
N ALA A 67 -7.62 -1.61 4.16
CA ALA A 67 -9.06 -1.79 3.99
C ALA A 67 -9.64 -2.77 5.02
N LEU A 68 -8.93 -3.87 5.25
CA LEU A 68 -9.33 -4.90 6.21
C LEU A 68 -9.31 -4.36 7.64
N LEU A 69 -8.28 -3.59 8.02
CA LEU A 69 -8.21 -2.96 9.34
C LEU A 69 -9.37 -1.99 9.59
N ILE A 70 -9.84 -1.29 8.56
CA ILE A 70 -10.97 -0.36 8.68
C ILE A 70 -12.29 -1.11 8.79
N VAL A 71 -12.48 -2.15 7.97
CA VAL A 71 -13.70 -2.96 8.04
C VAL A 71 -13.78 -3.77 9.32
N ALA A 72 -12.65 -4.26 9.84
CA ALA A 72 -12.58 -4.92 11.14
C ALA A 72 -13.24 -4.09 12.24
N GLU A 73 -12.98 -2.79 12.24
CA GLU A 73 -13.51 -1.86 13.24
C GLU A 73 -15.01 -1.58 13.03
N LYS A 74 -15.44 -1.54 11.77
CA LYS A 74 -16.85 -1.30 11.42
C LYS A 74 -17.72 -2.48 11.80
N GLU A 75 -17.27 -3.69 11.47
CA GLU A 75 -17.99 -4.93 11.70
C GLU A 75 -18.27 -5.15 13.19
N THR A 76 -17.29 -4.84 14.05
CA THR A 76 -17.43 -4.95 15.50
C THR A 76 -18.07 -3.72 16.16
N ASN A 77 -18.39 -2.67 15.38
CA ASN A 77 -18.84 -1.36 15.88
C ASN A 77 -17.92 -0.75 16.96
N GLU A 78 -16.64 -1.11 16.97
CA GLU A 78 -15.69 -0.73 18.02
C GLU A 78 -15.45 0.78 18.09
N TRP A 79 -15.58 1.48 16.95
CA TRP A 79 -15.46 2.94 16.93
C TRP A 79 -16.42 3.61 17.92
N ARG A 80 -17.66 3.12 18.06
CA ARG A 80 -18.63 3.69 19.00
C ARG A 80 -18.17 3.51 20.45
N THR A 81 -17.56 2.37 20.75
CA THR A 81 -17.03 2.04 22.07
C THR A 81 -15.78 2.86 22.39
N LEU A 82 -14.86 3.01 21.43
CA LEU A 82 -13.65 3.81 21.57
C LEU A 82 -13.93 5.31 21.66
N ASN A 83 -14.91 5.80 20.90
CA ASN A 83 -15.32 7.20 20.95
C ASN A 83 -15.91 7.53 22.34
N ARG A 84 -16.67 6.60 22.95
CA ARG A 84 -17.11 6.72 24.35
C ARG A 84 -15.96 6.71 25.35
N ALA A 85 -14.86 6.04 25.03
CA ALA A 85 -13.61 6.08 25.80
C ALA A 85 -12.73 7.32 25.50
N GLY A 86 -13.23 8.28 24.69
CA GLY A 86 -12.53 9.53 24.39
C GLY A 86 -11.43 9.41 23.33
N VAL A 87 -11.38 8.33 22.55
CA VAL A 87 -10.41 8.14 21.46
C VAL A 87 -10.92 8.82 20.19
N SER A 88 -10.12 9.72 19.62
CA SER A 88 -10.48 10.41 18.39
C SER A 88 -10.37 9.50 17.15
N LEU A 89 -11.25 9.72 16.16
CA LEU A 89 -11.20 9.01 14.87
C LEU A 89 -9.85 9.19 14.16
N LEU A 90 -9.27 10.40 14.22
CA LEU A 90 -7.96 10.70 13.62
C LEU A 90 -6.83 9.89 14.28
N THR A 91 -6.88 9.69 15.60
CA THR A 91 -5.92 8.84 16.30
C THR A 91 -6.05 7.37 15.87
N LEU A 92 -7.29 6.90 15.68
CA LEU A 92 -7.56 5.53 15.24
C LEU A 92 -7.04 5.26 13.82
N LEU A 93 -7.38 6.13 12.87
CA LEU A 93 -6.88 6.04 11.49
C LEU A 93 -5.36 6.22 11.42
N GLY A 94 -4.80 7.13 12.23
CA GLY A 94 -3.35 7.30 12.36
C GLY A 94 -2.65 6.03 12.84
N CYS A 95 -3.21 5.30 13.81
CA CYS A 95 -2.64 4.02 14.23
C CYS A 95 -2.70 2.95 13.13
N LYS A 96 -3.83 2.83 12.42
CA LYS A 96 -3.99 1.84 11.34
C LYS A 96 -2.98 2.09 10.21
N THR A 97 -2.89 3.34 9.75
CA THR A 97 -1.92 3.73 8.72
C THR A 97 -0.46 3.48 9.14
N VAL A 98 -0.08 3.75 10.40
CA VAL A 98 1.27 3.45 10.91
C VAL A 98 1.56 1.95 10.87
N VAL A 99 0.60 1.11 11.27
CA VAL A 99 0.75 -0.36 11.20
C VAL A 99 0.92 -0.82 9.75
N THR A 100 0.06 -0.32 8.85
CA THR A 100 0.14 -0.64 7.43
C THR A 100 1.46 -0.20 6.80
N VAL A 101 1.96 1.01 7.12
CA VAL A 101 3.25 1.50 6.63
C VAL A 101 4.38 0.60 7.12
N THR A 102 4.36 0.23 8.41
CA THR A 102 5.40 -0.62 9.01
C THR A 102 5.46 -1.98 8.34
N ILE A 103 4.30 -2.63 8.16
CA ILE A 103 4.20 -3.95 7.51
C ILE A 103 4.64 -3.86 6.04
N SER A 104 4.23 -2.80 5.33
CA SER A 104 4.61 -2.57 3.93
C SER A 104 6.13 -2.46 3.78
N LEU A 105 6.78 -1.65 4.63
CA LEU A 105 8.23 -1.47 4.59
C LEU A 105 8.97 -2.76 4.91
N LEU A 106 8.53 -3.52 5.92
CA LEU A 106 9.11 -4.83 6.24
C LEU A 106 8.98 -5.81 5.08
N THR A 107 7.83 -5.83 4.41
CA THR A 107 7.56 -6.71 3.26
C THR A 107 8.43 -6.33 2.07
N VAL A 108 8.55 -5.03 1.77
CA VAL A 108 9.44 -4.52 0.70
C VAL A 108 10.89 -4.85 1.00
N LEU A 109 11.36 -4.62 2.23
CA LEU A 109 12.73 -4.95 2.63
C LEU A 109 13.00 -6.44 2.45
N THR A 110 12.08 -7.30 2.90
CA THR A 110 12.20 -8.75 2.74
C THR A 110 12.28 -9.15 1.26
N CYS A 111 11.41 -8.60 0.41
CA CYS A 111 11.44 -8.86 -1.04
C CYS A 111 12.76 -8.38 -1.68
N SER A 112 13.27 -7.21 -1.26
CA SER A 112 14.52 -6.65 -1.78
C SER A 112 15.75 -7.51 -1.42
N LEU A 113 15.79 -8.03 -0.18
CA LEU A 113 16.87 -8.91 0.27
C LEU A 113 16.88 -10.23 -0.49
N ILE A 114 15.71 -10.83 -0.72
CA ILE A 114 15.58 -12.10 -1.46
C ILE A 114 15.95 -11.92 -2.93
N THR A 115 15.55 -10.80 -3.54
CA THR A 115 15.84 -10.54 -4.96
C THR A 115 17.26 -10.03 -5.22
N GLY A 116 18.05 -9.76 -4.17
CA GLY A 116 19.42 -9.26 -4.29
C GLY A 116 19.52 -7.77 -4.60
N TYR A 117 18.44 -7.01 -4.42
CA TYR A 117 18.44 -5.56 -4.61
C TYR A 117 19.20 -4.87 -3.47
N ASN A 118 20.08 -3.92 -3.79
CA ASN A 118 21.00 -3.36 -2.81
C ASN A 118 20.25 -2.53 -1.75
N PHE A 119 20.56 -2.75 -0.47
CA PHE A 119 19.96 -2.01 0.64
C PHE A 119 20.04 -0.48 0.46
N LEU A 120 21.17 0.03 -0.04
CA LEU A 120 21.36 1.46 -0.26
C LEU A 120 20.44 2.01 -1.35
N GLN A 121 20.12 1.19 -2.36
CA GLN A 121 19.14 1.54 -3.40
C GLN A 121 17.72 1.58 -2.82
N VAL A 122 17.36 0.67 -1.91
CA VAL A 122 16.07 0.74 -1.20
C VAL A 122 15.96 2.02 -0.38
N VAL A 123 17.02 2.40 0.35
CA VAL A 123 17.04 3.63 1.13
C VAL A 123 16.86 4.87 0.23
N GLN A 124 17.51 4.91 -0.93
CA GLN A 124 17.31 5.99 -1.91
C GLN A 124 15.87 6.01 -2.45
N LEU A 125 15.27 4.83 -2.66
CA LEU A 125 13.90 4.69 -3.16
C LEU A 125 12.85 5.17 -2.14
N LEU A 126 13.17 5.22 -0.83
CA LEU A 126 12.21 5.60 0.22
C LEU A 126 11.51 6.94 -0.05
N ILE A 127 12.20 7.89 -0.67
CA ILE A 127 11.64 9.22 -0.94
C ILE A 127 10.45 9.17 -1.90
N VAL A 128 10.43 8.19 -2.82
CA VAL A 128 9.32 7.95 -3.74
C VAL A 128 8.37 6.88 -3.19
N LEU A 129 8.93 5.87 -2.53
CA LEU A 129 8.19 4.74 -2.01
C LEU A 129 7.16 5.15 -0.95
N LEU A 130 7.50 6.06 -0.04
CA LEU A 130 6.57 6.53 1.00
C LEU A 130 5.34 7.27 0.40
N PRO A 131 5.51 8.26 -0.51
CA PRO A 131 4.38 8.86 -1.22
C PRO A 131 3.55 7.86 -2.03
N VAL A 132 4.20 6.92 -2.73
CA VAL A 132 3.51 5.88 -3.52
C VAL A 132 2.70 4.99 -2.59
N LEU A 133 3.29 4.51 -1.49
CA LEU A 133 2.59 3.73 -0.47
C LEU A 133 1.39 4.48 0.10
N GLY A 134 1.55 5.77 0.37
CA GLY A 134 0.45 6.58 0.88
C GLY A 134 -0.68 6.79 -0.14
N ALA A 135 -0.38 6.80 -1.45
CA ALA A 135 -1.39 6.73 -2.50
C ALA A 135 -2.15 5.40 -2.46
N PHE A 136 -1.47 4.27 -2.26
CA PHE A 136 -2.12 2.97 -2.05
C PHE A 136 -2.98 2.94 -0.78
N ILE A 137 -2.48 3.46 0.33
CA ILE A 137 -3.23 3.57 1.60
C ILE A 137 -4.50 4.39 1.40
N SER A 138 -4.43 5.49 0.65
CA SER A 138 -5.62 6.31 0.34
C SER A 138 -6.71 5.48 -0.37
N VAL A 139 -6.30 4.63 -1.31
CA VAL A 139 -7.22 3.68 -1.98
C VAL A 139 -7.73 2.64 -0.99
N GLY A 140 -6.86 2.06 -0.16
CA GLY A 140 -7.23 1.12 0.89
C GLY A 140 -8.28 1.68 1.84
N VAL A 141 -8.16 2.95 2.21
CA VAL A 141 -9.15 3.60 3.05
C VAL A 141 -10.49 3.76 2.32
N ILE A 142 -10.49 4.20 1.06
CA ILE A 142 -11.74 4.30 0.26
C ILE A 142 -12.43 2.94 0.17
N VAL A 143 -11.66 1.89 -0.09
CA VAL A 143 -12.14 0.50 -0.14
C VAL A 143 -12.72 0.11 1.23
N GLY A 144 -11.95 0.23 2.31
CA GLY A 144 -12.42 -0.11 3.66
C GLY A 144 -13.62 0.71 4.12
N LEU A 145 -13.74 1.96 3.66
CA LEU A 145 -14.92 2.78 3.90
C LEU A 145 -16.13 2.33 3.08
N THR A 146 -15.96 1.66 1.95
CA THR A 146 -17.09 1.21 1.10
C THR A 146 -17.76 -0.05 1.64
N TYR A 147 -17.01 -0.94 2.29
CA TYR A 147 -17.50 -2.25 2.73
C TYR A 147 -17.88 -2.30 4.22
N ASN A 148 -18.69 -3.29 4.56
CA ASN A 148 -19.25 -3.46 5.91
C ASN A 148 -18.78 -4.73 6.63
N SER A 149 -18.35 -5.78 5.92
CA SER A 149 -17.83 -7.02 6.51
C SER A 149 -16.52 -7.49 5.87
N MET A 150 -15.69 -8.17 6.67
CA MET A 150 -14.42 -8.75 6.20
C MET A 150 -14.65 -9.76 5.08
N GLU A 151 -15.71 -10.57 5.19
CA GLU A 151 -16.05 -11.57 4.20
C GLU A 151 -16.41 -10.95 2.85
N GLU A 152 -17.15 -9.82 2.83
CA GLU A 152 -17.51 -9.13 1.57
C GLU A 152 -16.27 -8.58 0.85
N ILE A 153 -15.29 -8.08 1.62
CA ILE A 153 -14.00 -7.68 1.06
C ILE A 153 -13.36 -8.89 0.38
N VAL A 154 -13.14 -9.99 1.10
CA VAL A 154 -12.34 -11.12 0.61
C VAL A 154 -13.01 -11.86 -0.54
N LEU A 155 -14.31 -12.19 -0.43
CA LEU A 155 -15.04 -13.00 -1.42
C LEU A 155 -15.50 -12.20 -2.63
N THR A 156 -16.03 -10.99 -2.42
CA THR A 156 -16.89 -10.38 -3.43
C THR A 156 -16.15 -9.37 -4.29
N LYS A 157 -15.26 -8.55 -3.72
CA LYS A 157 -14.78 -7.34 -4.43
C LYS A 157 -13.30 -7.01 -4.26
N LEU A 158 -12.56 -7.66 -3.36
CA LEU A 158 -11.12 -7.43 -3.22
C LEU A 158 -10.26 -8.19 -4.22
N LEU A 159 -10.56 -9.45 -4.56
CA LEU A 159 -9.80 -10.15 -5.61
C LEU A 159 -9.82 -9.35 -6.93
N PRO A 160 -10.97 -8.79 -7.38
CA PRO A 160 -11.01 -7.85 -8.50
C PRO A 160 -10.35 -6.51 -8.19
N THR A 161 -10.42 -5.90 -6.99
CA THR A 161 -9.73 -4.60 -6.75
C THR A 161 -8.22 -4.72 -6.53
N LEU A 162 -7.69 -5.85 -6.09
CA LEU A 162 -6.26 -6.18 -6.12
C LEU A 162 -5.79 -6.50 -7.55
N LEU A 163 -6.63 -7.18 -8.35
CA LEU A 163 -6.40 -7.40 -9.79
C LEU A 163 -6.57 -6.11 -10.63
N ILE A 164 -7.50 -5.22 -10.27
CA ILE A 164 -7.88 -3.94 -10.92
C ILE A 164 -7.06 -2.75 -10.35
N MET A 165 -6.37 -2.93 -9.23
CA MET A 165 -4.99 -2.45 -9.11
C MET A 165 -4.07 -3.22 -10.07
N VAL A 166 -4.44 -3.13 -11.34
CA VAL A 166 -3.89 -3.60 -12.61
C VAL A 166 -2.40 -3.20 -12.80
N LEU A 167 -1.74 -2.63 -11.78
CA LEU A 167 -0.38 -2.14 -11.74
C LEU A 167 0.73 -3.11 -11.37
N VAL A 168 0.39 -4.32 -10.92
CA VAL A 168 1.41 -5.37 -10.74
C VAL A 168 1.77 -5.99 -12.09
N ILE A 169 0.81 -6.04 -13.02
CA ILE A 169 0.97 -6.64 -14.36
C ILE A 169 1.25 -5.58 -15.45
N LEU A 170 0.76 -4.34 -15.32
CA LEU A 170 1.05 -3.26 -16.29
C LEU A 170 2.55 -3.03 -16.56
N PRO A 171 3.47 -3.02 -15.57
CA PRO A 171 4.90 -2.93 -15.86
C PRO A 171 5.40 -4.01 -16.82
N VAL A 172 4.80 -5.20 -16.75
CA VAL A 172 5.12 -6.36 -17.58
C VAL A 172 4.41 -6.29 -18.94
N LEU A 173 3.16 -5.81 -18.98
CA LEU A 173 2.34 -5.78 -20.20
C LEU A 173 2.54 -4.54 -21.08
N ILE A 174 2.89 -3.40 -20.51
CA ILE A 174 3.02 -2.15 -21.25
C ILE A 174 4.17 -2.19 -22.26
N PRO A 175 5.36 -2.72 -21.93
CA PRO A 175 6.41 -2.91 -22.93
C PRO A 175 5.98 -3.83 -24.08
N LEU A 176 4.97 -4.69 -23.85
CA LEU A 176 4.42 -5.61 -24.85
C LEU A 176 3.31 -4.98 -25.70
N GLN A 177 2.78 -3.82 -25.29
CA GLN A 177 1.71 -3.12 -25.99
C GLN A 177 2.23 -1.80 -26.58
N ASN A 178 2.31 -1.72 -27.92
CA ASN A 178 2.70 -0.51 -28.66
C ASN A 178 1.64 0.62 -28.63
N ASN A 179 0.85 0.73 -27.55
CA ASN A 179 -0.22 1.71 -27.46
C ASN A 179 0.23 2.95 -26.68
N ILE A 180 0.37 4.06 -27.41
CA ILE A 180 0.86 5.35 -26.91
C ILE A 180 -0.02 5.90 -25.78
N TRP A 181 -1.34 5.67 -25.83
CA TRP A 181 -2.28 6.18 -24.83
C TRP A 181 -2.13 5.49 -23.47
N LEU A 182 -1.97 4.17 -23.48
CA LEU A 182 -1.77 3.37 -22.26
C LEU A 182 -0.43 3.71 -21.59
N LEU A 183 0.62 3.89 -22.40
CA LEU A 183 1.93 4.35 -21.94
C LEU A 183 1.87 5.73 -21.27
N ALA A 184 1.14 6.68 -21.86
CA ALA A 184 0.99 8.02 -21.30
C ALA A 184 0.30 7.99 -19.93
N TRP A 185 -0.78 7.21 -19.79
CA TRP A 185 -1.49 7.06 -18.52
C TRP A 185 -0.65 6.39 -17.44
N TYR A 186 0.05 5.31 -17.79
CA TYR A 186 0.87 4.55 -16.84
C TYR A 186 1.99 5.39 -16.21
N LYS A 187 2.64 6.27 -16.99
CA LYS A 187 3.71 7.15 -16.48
C LYS A 187 3.27 8.00 -15.29
N HIS A 188 1.98 8.28 -15.15
CA HIS A 188 1.42 9.07 -14.06
C HIS A 188 0.80 8.25 -12.93
N TYR A 189 0.70 6.93 -13.10
CA TYR A 189 0.07 6.04 -12.15
C TYR A 189 1.10 5.56 -11.09
N PRO A 190 0.75 5.32 -9.80
CA PRO A 190 1.73 5.13 -8.73
C PRO A 190 2.80 4.07 -8.97
N THR A 191 2.51 2.93 -9.61
CA THR A 191 3.61 1.98 -9.93
C THR A 191 4.39 2.33 -11.20
N GLY A 192 3.85 3.15 -12.10
CA GLY A 192 4.65 3.75 -13.17
C GLY A 192 5.63 4.79 -12.64
N ILE A 193 5.22 5.56 -11.63
CA ILE A 193 6.11 6.45 -10.87
C ILE A 193 7.18 5.63 -10.14
N LEU A 194 6.80 4.51 -9.51
CA LEU A 194 7.74 3.60 -8.86
C LEU A 194 8.73 2.99 -9.87
N SER A 195 8.26 2.55 -11.04
CA SER A 195 9.08 2.03 -12.13
C SER A 195 10.13 3.04 -12.58
N ALA A 196 9.70 4.29 -12.83
CA ALA A 196 10.59 5.37 -13.20
C ALA A 196 11.62 5.66 -12.10
N ALA A 197 11.21 5.65 -10.83
CA ALA A 197 12.12 5.86 -9.71
C ALA A 197 13.15 4.73 -9.57
N MET A 198 12.73 3.47 -9.76
CA MET A 198 13.65 2.33 -9.75
C MET A 198 14.68 2.42 -10.89
N ASN A 199 14.29 2.88 -12.08
CA ASN A 199 15.22 3.09 -13.20
C ASN A 199 16.25 4.18 -12.87
N VAL A 200 15.79 5.32 -12.31
CA VAL A 200 16.68 6.41 -11.88
C VAL A 200 17.67 5.93 -10.83
N VAL A 201 17.24 5.12 -9.86
CA VAL A 201 18.14 4.55 -8.83
C VAL A 201 19.12 3.54 -9.45
N ALA A 202 18.67 2.72 -10.41
CA ALA A 202 19.54 1.76 -11.10
C ALA A 202 20.63 2.46 -11.94
N GLU A 203 20.29 3.56 -12.61
CA GLU A 203 21.20 4.36 -13.43
C GLU A 203 22.05 5.36 -12.62
N LYS A 204 21.95 5.37 -11.28
CA LYS A 204 22.59 6.34 -10.38
C LYS A 204 22.24 7.80 -10.73
N GLY A 205 21.00 8.02 -11.14
CA GLY A 205 20.48 9.34 -11.50
C GLY A 205 20.36 10.30 -10.31
N SER A 206 20.04 11.56 -10.64
CA SER A 206 20.02 12.66 -9.67
C SER A 206 18.82 12.59 -8.71
N PHE A 207 19.06 12.97 -7.46
CA PHE A 207 18.04 13.13 -6.41
C PHE A 207 16.91 14.09 -6.82
N GLY A 208 17.19 15.09 -7.66
CA GLY A 208 16.17 16.03 -8.15
C GLY A 208 15.06 15.35 -8.97
N ILE A 209 15.39 14.29 -9.71
CA ILE A 209 14.40 13.52 -10.48
C ILE A 209 13.52 12.69 -9.54
N LEU A 210 14.11 12.07 -8.52
CA LEU A 210 13.37 11.34 -7.50
C LEU A 210 12.42 12.24 -6.71
N ALA A 211 12.85 13.45 -6.35
CA ALA A 211 11.98 14.44 -5.71
C ALA A 211 10.79 14.83 -6.60
N ALA A 212 11.01 15.05 -7.90
CA ALA A 212 9.93 15.35 -8.84
C ALA A 212 8.93 14.18 -8.98
N LEU A 213 9.42 12.94 -8.97
CA LEU A 213 8.56 11.73 -8.97
C LEU A 213 7.78 11.60 -7.65
N ALA A 214 8.41 11.87 -6.51
CA ALA A 214 7.77 11.91 -5.21
C ALA A 214 6.62 12.93 -5.15
N LEU A 215 6.83 14.14 -5.70
CA LEU A 215 5.79 15.17 -5.81
C LEU A 215 4.59 14.70 -6.63
N LYS A 216 4.83 14.00 -7.76
CA LYS A 216 3.74 13.41 -8.56
C LYS A 216 2.94 12.39 -7.75
N ALA A 217 3.61 11.55 -6.97
CA ALA A 217 2.94 10.58 -6.10
C ALA A 217 2.16 11.26 -4.95
N CYS A 218 2.69 12.33 -4.36
CA CYS A 218 1.97 13.15 -3.39
C CYS A 218 0.72 13.79 -3.99
N LEU A 219 0.80 14.30 -5.22
CA LEU A 219 -0.37 14.85 -5.91
C LEU A 219 -1.44 13.77 -6.09
N TRP A 220 -1.03 12.55 -6.45
CA TRP A 220 -1.94 11.40 -6.57
C TRP A 220 -2.62 11.07 -5.24
N MET A 221 -1.87 11.05 -4.14
CA MET A 221 -2.40 10.87 -2.78
C MET A 221 -3.46 11.94 -2.45
N VAL A 222 -3.18 13.21 -2.73
CA VAL A 222 -4.11 14.31 -2.42
C VAL A 222 -5.36 14.23 -3.28
N VAL A 223 -5.23 13.96 -4.58
CA VAL A 223 -6.36 13.87 -5.50
C VAL A 223 -7.23 12.67 -5.16
N VAL A 224 -6.65 11.48 -5.02
CA VAL A 224 -7.42 10.26 -4.80
C VAL A 224 -7.91 10.17 -3.37
N GLY A 225 -7.08 10.51 -2.38
CA GLY A 225 -7.51 10.64 -1.00
C GLY A 225 -8.63 11.68 -0.89
N GLY A 226 -8.35 12.94 -1.24
CA GLY A 226 -9.32 14.04 -1.10
C GLY A 226 -10.64 13.81 -1.84
N ALA A 227 -10.59 13.43 -3.12
CA ALA A 227 -11.79 13.18 -3.90
C ALA A 227 -12.52 11.90 -3.44
N GLY A 228 -11.76 10.84 -3.13
CA GLY A 228 -12.31 9.56 -2.69
C GLY A 228 -13.03 9.67 -1.33
N TYR A 229 -12.40 10.31 -0.35
CA TYR A 229 -13.03 10.59 0.95
C TYR A 229 -14.29 11.44 0.78
N GLY A 230 -14.23 12.50 -0.02
CA GLY A 230 -15.38 13.36 -0.27
C GLY A 230 -16.58 12.63 -0.88
N LEU A 231 -16.32 11.72 -1.83
CA LEU A 231 -17.37 10.95 -2.51
C LEU A 231 -17.98 9.87 -1.60
N VAL A 232 -17.14 9.13 -0.86
CA VAL A 232 -17.62 8.07 0.05
C VAL A 232 -18.37 8.67 1.23
N TRP A 233 -17.87 9.78 1.79
CA TRP A 233 -18.53 10.45 2.91
C TRP A 233 -19.91 11.02 2.52
N ARG A 234 -20.04 11.57 1.30
CA ARG A 234 -21.34 12.00 0.76
C ARG A 234 -22.34 10.87 0.55
N LYS A 235 -21.87 9.64 0.29
CA LYS A 235 -22.74 8.46 0.13
C LYS A 235 -23.20 7.87 1.47
N GLN A 236 -22.43 8.05 2.55
CA GLN A 236 -22.76 7.53 3.88
C GLN A 236 -23.50 8.53 4.78
N GLY A 237 -23.42 9.83 4.47
CA GLY A 237 -24.19 10.89 5.13
C GLY A 237 -25.61 11.09 4.59
N ARG A 238 -26.19 10.09 3.91
CA ARG A 238 -27.61 10.02 3.54
C ARG A 238 -28.21 8.74 4.10
#